data_AF-A0A8V0ZIE9-F1
#
_entry.id   AF-A0A8V0ZIE9-F1
#
_cell.length_a   1.000
_cell.length_b   1.000
_cell.length_c   1.000
_cell.angle_alpha   90.00
_cell.angle_beta   90.00
_cell.angle_gamma   90.00
#
_symmetry.space_group_name_H-M   'P 1'
#
loop_
_entity.id
_entity.type
_entity.pdbx_description
1 polymer ?
#
loop_
_entity_poly.entity_id
_entity_poly.type
_entity_poly.pdbx_seq_one_letter_code
_entity_poly.pdbx_strand_id
1 'polypeptide(L)' 'QAAQNMLTRCQSMGYREHGILCVALHPGWVQTDMGNVAGCTPPLTVDASVGGMLKVLSNLSEKDSGAFLDWEGNVVAW' A
#
# COMPACT_ATOMS: atom_id res chain seq x y z
N GLN A 1 10.20 6.21 -0.77
CA GLN A 1 9.18 5.27 -1.28
C GLN A 1 9.42 4.88 -2.73
N ALA A 2 9.80 5.78 -3.65
CA ALA A 2 10.01 5.47 -5.08
C ALA A 2 10.83 4.20 -5.42
N ALA A 3 11.96 3.96 -4.75
CA ALA A 3 12.76 2.75 -5.02
C ALA A 3 12.05 1.44 -4.62
N GLN A 4 11.34 1.44 -3.48
CA GLN A 4 10.54 0.30 -3.03
C GLN A 4 9.35 0.05 -3.95
N ASN A 5 8.72 1.13 -4.42
CA ASN A 5 7.67 1.09 -5.42
C ASN A 5 8.17 0.38 -6.70
N MET A 6 9.32 0.81 -7.25
CA MET A 6 9.90 0.13 -8.42
C MET A 6 10.23 -1.34 -8.15
N LEU A 7 10.77 -1.64 -6.97
CA LEU A 7 11.02 -3.02 -6.57
C LEU A 7 9.73 -3.87 -6.59
N THR A 8 8.60 -3.35 -6.11
CA THR A 8 7.30 -4.05 -6.19
C THR A 8 6.90 -4.32 -7.64
N ARG A 9 7.11 -3.36 -8.56
CA ARG A 9 6.87 -3.57 -10.00
C ARG A 9 7.75 -4.68 -10.59
N CYS A 10 9.03 -4.73 -10.20
CA CYS A 10 9.93 -5.81 -10.62
C CYS A 10 9.45 -7.17 -10.09
N GLN A 11 9.09 -7.24 -8.81
CA GLN A 11 8.58 -8.47 -8.18
C GLN A 11 7.28 -8.95 -8.82
N SER A 12 6.34 -8.04 -9.13
CA SER A 12 5.07 -8.41 -9.77
C SER A 12 5.27 -9.05 -11.14
N MET A 13 6.30 -8.66 -11.88
CA MET A 13 6.66 -9.28 -13.15
C MET A 13 7.38 -10.61 -12.93
N GLY A 14 8.43 -10.63 -12.11
CA GLY A 14 9.26 -11.82 -11.89
C GLY A 14 8.55 -12.97 -11.18
N TYR A 15 7.56 -12.69 -10.33
CA TYR A 15 6.82 -13.71 -9.60
C TYR A 15 5.46 -14.06 -10.20
N ARG A 16 5.09 -13.47 -11.34
CA ARG A 16 3.81 -13.75 -12.01
C ARG A 16 3.68 -15.23 -12.38
N GLU A 17 4.73 -15.83 -12.94
CA GLU A 17 4.74 -17.25 -13.32
C GLU A 17 4.67 -18.22 -12.12
N HIS A 18 5.01 -17.73 -10.93
CA HIS A 18 4.96 -18.47 -9.68
C HIS A 18 3.60 -18.31 -8.95
N GLY A 19 2.66 -17.55 -9.53
CA GLY A 19 1.34 -17.30 -8.92
C GLY A 19 1.38 -16.41 -7.68
N ILE A 20 2.40 -15.55 -7.53
CA ILE A 20 2.54 -14.65 -6.38
C ILE A 20 2.10 -13.23 -6.75
N LEU A 21 1.12 -12.71 -6.03
CA LEU A 21 0.61 -11.34 -6.19
C LEU A 21 1.47 -10.37 -5.38
N CYS A 22 1.92 -9.28 -6.02
CA CYS A 22 2.74 -8.24 -5.38
C CYS A 22 2.06 -6.88 -5.55
N VAL A 23 1.90 -6.10 -4.48
CA VAL A 23 1.36 -4.72 -4.53
C VAL A 23 2.08 -3.81 -3.55
N ALA A 24 2.07 -2.51 -3.83
CA ALA A 24 2.55 -1.47 -2.90
C ALA A 24 1.33 -0.78 -2.28
N LEU A 25 1.37 -0.56 -0.97
CA LEU A 25 0.28 0.09 -0.24
C LEU A 25 0.78 1.37 0.44
N HIS A 26 0.08 2.47 0.20
CA HIS A 26 0.22 3.70 0.96
C HIS A 26 -0.78 3.66 2.14
N PRO A 27 -0.30 3.57 3.40
CA PRO A 27 -1.18 3.39 4.56
C PRO A 27 -1.98 4.65 4.93
N GLY A 28 -1.76 5.76 4.23
CA GLY A 28 -2.24 7.08 4.64
C GLY A 28 -1.23 7.76 5.57
N TRP A 29 -1.61 8.93 6.09
CA TRP A 29 -0.84 9.60 7.15
C TRP A 29 -1.41 9.15 8.50
N VAL A 30 -0.69 8.23 9.16
CA VAL A 30 -1.19 7.44 10.30
C VAL A 30 -0.61 7.89 11.63
N GLN A 31 -1.45 7.96 12.67
CA GLN A 31 -1.10 8.29 14.06
C GLN A 31 -0.17 7.23 14.68
N THR A 32 1.13 7.37 14.39
CA THR A 32 2.22 6.52 14.85
C THR A 32 3.41 7.42 15.20
N ASP A 33 4.44 6.90 15.86
CA ASP A 33 5.67 7.67 16.13
C ASP A 33 6.29 8.26 14.84
N MET A 34 6.21 7.53 13.73
CA MET A 34 6.69 7.98 12.42
C MET A 34 5.78 9.04 11.77
N GLY A 35 4.47 8.99 12.01
CA GLY A 35 3.50 9.93 11.43
C GLY A 35 3.32 11.20 12.26
N ASN A 36 3.46 11.11 13.58
CA ASN A 36 3.38 12.20 14.54
C ASN A 36 4.65 13.08 14.48
N VAL A 37 4.88 13.72 13.34
CA VAL A 37 6.07 14.56 13.09
C VAL A 37 5.69 16.03 13.24
N ALA A 38 6.62 16.82 13.82
CA ALA A 38 6.52 18.27 13.92
C ALA A 38 5.28 18.82 14.65
N GLY A 39 4.72 18.07 15.61
CA GLY A 39 3.58 18.51 16.42
C GLY A 39 2.21 18.41 15.73
N CYS A 40 2.16 17.86 14.51
CA CYS A 40 0.91 17.58 13.82
C CYS A 40 0.42 16.17 14.16
N THR A 41 -0.85 16.04 14.52
CA THR A 41 -1.50 14.74 14.67
C THR A 41 -2.08 14.32 13.31
N PRO A 42 -1.66 13.17 12.75
CA PRO A 42 -2.20 12.64 11.51
C PRO A 42 -3.71 12.39 11.61
N PRO A 43 -4.46 12.53 10.50
CA PRO A 43 -5.91 12.38 10.52
C PRO A 43 -6.37 10.92 10.69
N LEU A 44 -5.51 9.94 10.37
CA LEU A 44 -5.89 8.53 10.32
C LEU A 44 -5.37 7.75 11.52
N THR A 45 -6.25 7.01 12.19
CA THR A 45 -5.85 6.08 13.25
C THR A 45 -5.21 4.82 12.66
N VAL A 46 -4.43 4.10 13.47
CA VAL A 46 -3.84 2.82 13.07
C VAL A 46 -4.91 1.81 12.65
N ASP A 47 -5.99 1.69 13.44
CA ASP A 47 -7.08 0.75 13.17
C ASP A 47 -7.80 1.05 11.85
N ALA A 48 -8.03 2.33 11.53
CA ALA A 48 -8.65 2.72 10.27
C ALA A 48 -7.75 2.41 9.07
N SER A 49 -6.45 2.71 9.19
CA SER A 49 -5.45 2.42 8.15
C SER A 49 -5.35 0.92 7.86
N VAL A 50 -5.11 0.10 8.90
CA VAL A 50 -4.95 -1.35 8.75
C VAL A 50 -6.26 -2.01 8.34
N GLY A 51 -7.39 -1.59 8.90
CA GLY A 51 -8.71 -2.07 8.51
C GLY A 51 -9.04 -1.80 7.04
N GLY A 52 -8.65 -0.61 6.53
CA GLY A 52 -8.76 -0.29 5.10
C GLY A 52 -7.86 -1.17 4.24
N MET A 53 -6.56 -1.26 4.57
CA MET A 53 -5.61 -2.11 3.83
C MET A 53 -6.03 -3.59 3.78
N LEU A 54 -6.56 -4.15 4.87
CA LEU A 54 -7.08 -5.53 4.87
C LEU A 54 -8.27 -5.70 3.91
N LYS A 55 -9.17 -4.70 3.84
CA LYS A 55 -10.27 -4.70 2.86
C LYS A 55 -9.74 -4.62 1.44
N VAL A 56 -8.75 -3.76 1.17
CA VAL A 56 -8.10 -3.69 -0.14
C VAL A 56 -7.52 -5.05 -0.52
N LEU A 57 -6.68 -5.63 0.35
CA LEU A 57 -6.04 -6.93 0.14
C LEU A 57 -7.06 -8.04 -0.15
N SER A 58 -8.21 -8.07 0.54
CA SER A 58 -9.26 -9.07 0.32
C SER A 58 -9.96 -8.99 -1.05
N ASN A 59 -9.84 -7.85 -1.75
CA ASN A 59 -10.49 -7.61 -3.04
C ASN A 59 -9.50 -7.60 -4.22
N LEU A 60 -8.21 -7.83 -3.98
CA LEU A 60 -7.21 -7.84 -5.03
C LEU A 60 -7.32 -9.08 -5.92
N SER A 61 -6.92 -8.89 -7.18
CA SER A 61 -6.82 -9.94 -8.18
C SER A 61 -5.54 -9.79 -9.00
N GLU A 62 -5.25 -10.75 -9.88
CA GLU A 62 -4.03 -10.72 -10.71
C GLU A 62 -3.87 -9.45 -11.57
N LYS A 63 -4.99 -8.79 -11.93
CA LYS A 63 -4.98 -7.54 -12.70
C LYS A 63 -4.37 -6.37 -11.91
N ASP A 64 -4.38 -6.47 -10.59
CA ASP A 64 -3.93 -5.44 -9.67
C ASP A 64 -2.45 -5.66 -9.29
N SER A 65 -1.85 -6.80 -9.67
CA SER A 65 -0.45 -7.10 -9.39
C SER A 65 0.48 -6.04 -10.00
N GLY A 66 1.34 -5.50 -9.17
CA GLY A 66 2.24 -4.38 -9.46
C GLY A 66 1.63 -3.02 -9.13
N ALA A 67 0.35 -2.89 -8.81
CA ALA A 67 -0.26 -1.59 -8.52
C ALA A 67 0.31 -0.93 -7.27
N PHE A 68 0.16 0.40 -7.21
CA PHE A 68 0.39 1.21 -6.03
C PHE A 68 -0.97 1.78 -5.61
N LEU A 69 -1.47 1.34 -4.47
CA LEU A 69 -2.80 1.67 -3.97
C LEU A 69 -2.71 2.32 -2.60
N ASP A 70 -3.69 3.11 -2.20
CA ASP A 70 -3.83 3.57 -0.82
C ASP A 70 -4.70 2.62 0.03
N TRP A 71 -4.83 2.95 1.31
CA TRP A 71 -5.65 2.22 2.29
C TRP A 71 -7.16 2.20 1.96
N GLU A 72 -7.64 3.04 1.05
CA GLU A 72 -9.02 3.06 0.55
C GLU A 72 -9.18 2.28 -0.77
N GLY A 73 -8.06 1.89 -1.40
CA GLY A 73 -8.01 1.17 -2.67
C GLY A 73 -7.89 2.08 -3.89
N ASN A 74 -7.66 3.38 -3.71
CA ASN A 74 -7.43 4.30 -4.82
C ASN A 74 -6.05 4.08 -5.42
N VAL A 75 -5.93 4.27 -6.74
CA VAL A 75 -4.63 4.23 -7.42
C VAL A 75 -3.82 5.48 -7.08
N VAL A 76 -2.61 5.28 -6.60
CA VAL A 76 -1.65 6.34 -6.30
C VAL A 76 -0.66 6.47 -7.46
N ALA A 77 -0.32 7.72 -7.81
CA ALA A 77 0.71 7.99 -8.81
C ALA A 77 2.10 7.52 -8.32
N TRP A 78 2.93 7.08 -9.27
CA TRP A 78 4.28 6.57 -9.00
C TRP A 78 5.27 7.68 -8.69
#